data_AF-A0A9D7IT71-F1
#
_entry.id   AF-A0A9D7IT71-F1
#
_cell.length_a   1.000
_cell.length_b   1.000
_cell.length_c   1.000
_cell.angle_alpha   90.00
_cell.angle_beta   90.00
_cell.angle_gamma   90.00
#
_symmetry.space_group_name_H-M   'P 1'
#
loop_
_entity.id
_entity.type
_entity.pdbx_description
1 polymer ?
#
loop_
_entity_poly.entity_id
_entity_poly.type
_entity_poly.pdbx_seq_one_letter_code
_entity_poly.pdbx_strand_id
1 'polypeptide(L)'
;MKSLFDKSSRESLIQRMQKLDAQTPPKWGKFNSGQMLAHLSDSLRMAQGKLSVAPRISPLRIWPINSLIIYWMPFPKGAPTAPELISRPAGSIDQERSDLAALIDEFSTRSSQTDWPEHPAFGRLNAQDWSVLAYKHIDHHLTQFGV
;
A
#
# COMPACT_ATOMS: atom_id res chain seq x y z
N MET A 1 -2.46 -4.87 16.37
CA MET A 1 -2.74 -5.01 14.93
C MET A 1 -1.49 -4.61 14.17
N LYS A 2 -1.16 -5.29 13.07
CA LYS A 2 0.03 -4.94 12.28
C LYS A 2 -0.17 -3.61 11.55
N SER A 3 0.89 -2.80 11.49
CA SER A 3 0.89 -1.47 10.88
C SER A 3 2.30 -1.10 10.44
N LEU A 4 2.46 -0.07 9.62
CA LEU A 4 3.80 0.40 9.22
C LEU A 4 4.56 1.14 10.33
N PHE A 5 3.88 1.54 11.43
CA PHE A 5 4.58 2.10 12.59
C PHE A 5 5.23 1.01 13.45
N ASP A 6 4.74 -0.22 13.37
CA ASP A 6 5.36 -1.36 14.04
C ASP A 6 6.60 -1.84 13.28
N LYS A 7 7.75 -1.86 13.97
CA LYS A 7 9.03 -2.26 13.37
C LYS A 7 9.01 -3.70 12.87
N SER A 8 8.47 -4.63 13.67
CA SER A 8 8.45 -6.05 13.32
C SER A 8 7.59 -6.33 12.07
N SER A 9 6.48 -5.59 11.94
CA SER A 9 5.60 -5.65 10.77
C SER A 9 6.32 -5.19 9.51
N ARG A 10 7.08 -4.09 9.56
CA ARG A 10 7.89 -3.61 8.42
C ARG A 10 8.98 -4.59 8.02
N GLU A 11 9.75 -5.10 8.99
CA GLU A 11 10.80 -6.08 8.74
C GLU A 11 10.25 -7.33 8.05
N SER A 12 9.07 -7.81 8.48
CA SER A 12 8.38 -8.93 7.84
C SER A 12 7.99 -8.62 6.39
N LEU A 13 7.47 -7.43 6.09
CA LEU A 13 7.16 -7.03 4.70
C LEU A 13 8.44 -6.98 3.86
N ILE A 14 9.51 -6.37 4.38
CA ILE A 14 10.80 -6.24 3.68
C ILE A 14 11.38 -7.62 3.37
N GLN A 15 11.39 -8.55 4.33
CA GLN A 15 11.87 -9.91 4.11
C GLN A 15 11.05 -10.66 3.05
N ARG A 16 9.73 -10.47 3.02
CA ARG A 16 8.85 -11.10 2.01
C ARG A 16 9.09 -10.52 0.62
N MET A 17 9.31 -9.21 0.51
CA MET A 17 9.66 -8.56 -0.76
C MET A 17 10.94 -9.11 -1.38
N GLN A 18 11.92 -9.56 -0.57
CA GLN A 18 13.16 -10.17 -1.08
C GLN A 18 12.95 -11.52 -1.75
N LYS A 19 11.81 -12.18 -1.55
CA LYS A 19 11.47 -13.46 -2.20
C LYS A 19 10.91 -13.28 -3.61
N LEU A 20 10.64 -12.05 -4.04
CA LEU A 20 10.12 -11.76 -5.37
C LEU A 20 11.26 -11.68 -6.38
N ASP A 21 11.09 -12.34 -7.52
CA ASP A 21 11.91 -12.18 -8.71
C ASP A 21 11.10 -11.55 -9.86
N ALA A 22 11.78 -11.15 -10.94
CA ALA A 22 11.15 -10.51 -12.09
C ALA A 22 10.17 -11.43 -12.85
N GLN A 23 10.25 -12.74 -12.64
CA GLN A 23 9.44 -13.76 -13.30
C GLN A 23 8.36 -14.34 -12.38
N THR A 24 8.27 -13.87 -11.13
CA THR A 24 7.35 -14.41 -10.13
C THR A 24 5.92 -14.12 -10.59
N PRO A 25 5.14 -15.16 -10.92
CA PRO A 25 3.79 -14.95 -11.42
C PRO A 25 2.85 -14.57 -10.26
N PRO A 26 1.88 -13.66 -10.48
CA PRO A 26 0.83 -13.42 -9.51
C PRO A 26 -0.09 -14.65 -9.41
N LYS A 27 -0.56 -14.98 -8.21
CA LYS A 27 -1.62 -15.98 -7.98
C LYS A 27 -3.01 -15.49 -8.42
N TRP A 28 -3.22 -14.18 -8.48
CA TRP A 28 -4.42 -13.53 -9.02
C TRP A 28 -4.12 -12.10 -9.48
N GLY A 29 -5.01 -11.49 -10.26
CA GLY A 29 -4.82 -10.11 -10.75
C GLY A 29 -3.94 -10.04 -12.01
N LYS A 30 -3.48 -8.83 -12.34
CA LYS A 30 -2.87 -8.53 -13.65
C LYS A 30 -1.45 -7.95 -13.59
N PHE A 31 -0.94 -7.60 -12.42
CA PHE A 31 0.41 -7.05 -12.29
C PHE A 31 1.47 -8.15 -12.44
N ASN A 32 2.59 -7.83 -13.07
CA ASN A 32 3.86 -8.51 -12.80
C ASN A 32 4.48 -7.98 -11.48
N SER A 33 5.52 -8.65 -10.97
CA SER A 33 6.12 -8.31 -9.66
C SER A 33 6.66 -6.87 -9.62
N GLY A 34 7.33 -6.41 -10.67
CA GLY A 34 7.82 -5.02 -10.78
C GLY A 34 6.69 -4.00 -10.78
N GLN A 35 5.62 -4.23 -11.56
CA GLN A 35 4.43 -3.37 -11.58
C GLN A 35 3.73 -3.32 -10.22
N MET A 36 3.65 -4.45 -9.51
CA MET A 36 3.07 -4.50 -8.17
C MET A 36 3.89 -3.67 -7.17
N LEU A 37 5.22 -3.80 -7.17
CA LEU A 37 6.09 -2.99 -6.31
C LEU A 37 5.99 -1.51 -6.65
N ALA A 38 5.94 -1.19 -7.95
CA ALA A 38 5.77 0.18 -8.43
C ALA A 38 4.46 0.80 -7.94
N HIS A 39 3.38 0.04 -8.04
CA HIS A 39 2.04 0.40 -7.58
C HIS A 39 2.01 0.67 -6.06
N LEU A 40 2.64 -0.20 -5.25
CA LEU A 40 2.74 -0.02 -3.81
C LEU A 40 3.56 1.22 -3.43
N SER A 41 4.66 1.48 -4.13
CA SER A 41 5.46 2.69 -3.95
C SER A 41 4.64 3.95 -4.23
N ASP A 42 3.85 3.95 -5.30
CA ASP A 42 2.99 5.08 -5.64
C ASP A 42 1.85 5.26 -4.64
N SER A 43 1.31 4.17 -4.10
CA SER A 43 0.35 4.20 -2.99
C SER A 43 0.94 4.86 -1.74
N LEU A 44 2.20 4.60 -1.39
CA LEU A 44 2.88 5.27 -0.28
C LEU A 44 3.22 6.73 -0.60
N ARG A 45 3.61 7.05 -1.83
CA ARG A 45 3.80 8.44 -2.27
C ARG A 45 2.50 9.23 -2.15
N MET A 46 1.36 8.64 -2.49
CA MET A 46 0.03 9.23 -2.29
C MET A 46 -0.24 9.47 -0.80
N ALA A 47 -0.03 8.46 0.05
CA ALA A 47 -0.22 8.60 1.50
C ALA A 47 0.66 9.70 2.11
N GLN A 48 1.87 9.91 1.56
CA GLN A 48 2.82 10.94 2.00
C GLN A 48 2.60 12.31 1.35
N GLY A 49 1.60 12.47 0.48
CA GLY A 49 1.30 13.72 -0.23
C GLY A 49 2.22 14.04 -1.41
N LYS A 50 3.05 13.09 -1.85
CA LYS A 50 4.00 13.24 -2.96
C LYS A 50 3.41 12.89 -4.33
N LEU A 51 2.27 12.19 -4.34
CA LEU A 51 1.52 11.85 -5.54
C LEU A 51 0.06 12.26 -5.34
N SER A 52 -0.44 13.16 -6.18
CA SER A 52 -1.84 13.54 -6.17
C SER A 52 -2.68 12.46 -6.87
N VAL A 53 -3.79 12.07 -6.24
CA VAL A 53 -4.74 11.09 -6.76
C VAL A 53 -6.13 11.65 -6.60
N ALA A 54 -6.93 11.62 -7.66
CA ALA A 54 -8.25 12.23 -7.64
C ALA A 54 -9.17 11.54 -6.61
N PRO A 55 -9.93 12.31 -5.81
CA PRO A 55 -10.88 11.75 -4.86
C PRO A 55 -11.98 10.97 -5.58
N ARG A 56 -12.38 9.84 -5.01
CA ARG A 56 -13.46 8.99 -5.53
C ARG A 56 -14.65 8.97 -4.58
N ILE A 57 -15.86 9.12 -5.11
CA ILE A 57 -17.09 8.86 -4.36
C ILE A 57 -17.15 7.37 -4.03
N SER A 58 -17.12 7.03 -2.74
CA SER A 58 -16.99 5.66 -2.25
C SER A 58 -17.72 5.51 -0.92
N PRO A 59 -18.50 4.43 -0.72
CA PRO A 59 -19.08 4.09 0.60
C PRO A 59 -18.00 3.89 1.69
N LEU A 60 -16.76 3.59 1.28
CA LEU A 60 -15.61 3.44 2.18
C LEU A 60 -15.20 4.74 2.88
N ARG A 61 -15.79 5.89 2.54
CA ARG A 61 -15.57 7.17 3.24
C ARG A 61 -16.41 7.28 4.52
N ILE A 62 -17.42 6.44 4.69
CA ILE A 62 -18.43 6.57 5.74
C ILE A 62 -17.98 5.76 6.96
N TRP A 63 -18.02 6.36 8.15
CA TRP A 63 -17.86 5.64 9.41
C TRP A 63 -19.17 4.88 9.75
N PRO A 64 -19.13 3.62 10.20
CA PRO A 64 -17.95 2.80 10.54
C PRO A 64 -17.46 1.87 9.41
N ILE A 65 -17.95 2.02 8.18
CA ILE A 65 -17.59 1.15 7.04
C ILE A 65 -16.08 1.20 6.78
N ASN A 66 -15.49 2.39 6.81
CA ASN A 66 -14.04 2.57 6.66
C ASN A 66 -13.24 1.74 7.69
N SER A 67 -13.57 1.86 8.97
CA SER A 67 -12.92 1.14 10.06
C SER A 67 -13.15 -0.37 9.95
N LEU A 68 -14.35 -0.83 9.58
CA LEU A 68 -14.59 -2.25 9.39
C LEU A 68 -13.66 -2.84 8.31
N ILE A 69 -13.50 -2.12 7.20
CA ILE A 69 -12.62 -2.55 6.11
C ILE A 69 -11.14 -2.45 6.48
N ILE A 70 -10.69 -1.39 7.16
CA ILE A 70 -9.29 -1.25 7.56
C ILE A 70 -8.91 -2.33 8.58
N TYR A 71 -9.75 -2.56 9.58
CA TYR A 71 -9.38 -3.36 10.75
C TYR A 71 -9.81 -4.83 10.70
N TRP A 72 -10.88 -5.20 9.97
CA TRP A 72 -11.49 -6.53 10.14
C TRP A 72 -11.64 -7.31 8.83
N MET A 73 -12.00 -6.67 7.72
CA MET A 73 -12.34 -7.39 6.48
C MET A 73 -11.14 -7.61 5.56
N PRO A 74 -10.97 -8.76 4.92
CA PRO A 74 -9.93 -8.95 3.90
C PRO A 74 -10.20 -8.07 2.67
N PHE A 75 -9.14 -7.65 1.99
CA PHE A 75 -9.28 -6.95 0.72
C PHE A 75 -9.70 -7.91 -0.39
N PRO A 76 -10.72 -7.56 -1.19
CA PRO A 76 -11.19 -8.43 -2.25
C PRO A 76 -10.12 -8.56 -3.34
N LYS A 77 -9.95 -9.77 -3.86
CA LYS A 77 -9.04 -10.03 -4.98
C LYS A 77 -9.54 -9.29 -6.22
N GLY A 78 -8.65 -8.55 -6.89
CA GLY A 78 -8.97 -7.84 -8.14
C GLY A 78 -9.76 -6.54 -7.95
N ALA A 79 -9.74 -5.94 -6.75
CA ALA A 79 -10.28 -4.60 -6.54
C ALA A 79 -9.64 -3.59 -7.52
N PRO A 80 -10.43 -2.68 -8.11
CA PRO A 80 -9.88 -1.65 -8.99
C PRO A 80 -9.02 -0.67 -8.20
N THR A 81 -7.90 -0.27 -8.80
CA THR A 81 -7.01 0.78 -8.29
C THR A 81 -7.22 2.09 -9.05
N ALA A 82 -6.70 3.20 -8.53
CA ALA A 82 -6.75 4.49 -9.20
C ALA A 82 -5.77 4.52 -10.40
N PRO A 83 -6.15 5.14 -11.53
CA PRO A 83 -5.31 5.18 -12.74
C PRO A 83 -3.93 5.83 -12.50
N GLU A 84 -3.86 6.80 -11.58
CA GLU A 84 -2.62 7.47 -11.19
C GLU A 84 -1.60 6.48 -10.60
N LEU A 85 -2.08 5.42 -9.91
CA LEU A 85 -1.25 4.41 -9.25
C LEU A 85 -0.80 3.28 -10.19
N ILE A 86 -1.10 3.37 -11.48
CA ILE A 86 -0.70 2.43 -12.54
C ILE A 86 -0.19 3.15 -13.80
N SER A 87 0.03 4.46 -13.70
CA SER A 87 0.34 5.31 -14.86
C SER A 87 1.79 5.22 -15.30
N ARG A 88 2.72 4.99 -14.36
CA ARG A 88 4.16 4.95 -14.65
C ARG A 88 4.63 3.53 -15.01
N PRO A 89 5.64 3.40 -15.89
CA PRO A 89 6.33 2.13 -16.07
C PRO A 89 7.08 1.73 -14.79
N ALA A 90 7.20 0.42 -14.58
CA ALA A 90 8.04 -0.12 -13.52
C ALA A 90 9.52 -0.14 -13.96
N GLY A 91 10.42 0.18 -13.04
CA GLY A 91 11.86 -0.05 -13.19
C GLY A 91 12.24 -1.52 -13.05
N SER A 92 13.54 -1.78 -12.84
CA SER A 92 14.00 -3.11 -12.47
C SER A 92 13.43 -3.54 -11.12
N ILE A 93 13.31 -4.85 -10.89
CA ILE A 93 12.75 -5.35 -9.63
C ILE A 93 13.56 -4.91 -8.41
N ASP A 94 14.89 -4.85 -8.53
CA ASP A 94 15.76 -4.43 -7.44
C ASP A 94 15.60 -2.93 -7.14
N GLN A 95 15.41 -2.11 -8.17
CA GLN A 95 15.11 -0.69 -7.99
C GLN A 95 13.76 -0.52 -7.29
N GLU A 96 12.70 -1.15 -7.77
CA GLU A 96 11.36 -1.02 -7.18
C GLU A 96 11.30 -1.57 -5.75
N ARG A 97 12.06 -2.63 -5.45
CA ARG A 97 12.19 -3.17 -4.09
C ARG A 97 12.90 -2.17 -3.15
N SER A 98 14.01 -1.59 -3.61
CA SER A 98 14.76 -0.58 -2.86
C SER A 98 13.91 0.67 -2.60
N ASP A 99 13.23 1.16 -3.63
CA ASP A 99 12.34 2.33 -3.54
C ASP A 99 11.21 2.10 -2.54
N LEU A 100 10.54 0.93 -2.61
CA LEU A 100 9.45 0.61 -1.71
C LEU A 100 9.94 0.47 -0.26
N ALA A 101 11.09 -0.15 -0.04
CA ALA A 101 11.68 -0.25 1.30
C ALA A 101 11.99 1.12 1.88
N ALA A 102 12.61 2.02 1.09
CA ALA A 102 12.89 3.39 1.52
C ALA A 102 11.61 4.17 1.85
N LEU A 103 10.54 4.01 1.06
CA LEU A 103 9.25 4.65 1.32
C LEU A 103 8.56 4.11 2.57
N ILE A 104 8.69 2.81 2.86
CA ILE A 104 8.19 2.20 4.11
C ILE A 104 8.92 2.79 5.31
N ASP A 105 10.24 2.93 5.24
CA ASP A 105 11.03 3.49 6.33
C ASP A 105 10.72 4.97 6.54
N GLU A 106 10.62 5.76 5.47
CA GLU A 106 10.19 7.14 5.59
C GLU A 106 8.79 7.26 6.20
N PHE A 107 7.82 6.45 5.74
CA PHE A 107 6.47 6.45 6.27
C PHE A 107 6.47 6.20 7.79
N SER A 108 7.33 5.32 8.27
CA SER A 108 7.40 4.96 9.70
C SER A 108 7.76 6.14 10.62
N THR A 109 8.49 7.14 10.10
CA THR A 109 8.89 8.32 10.86
C THR A 109 7.74 9.31 11.10
N ARG A 110 6.59 9.10 10.44
CA ARG A 110 5.44 10.02 10.45
C ARG A 110 4.39 9.65 11.50
N SER A 111 4.73 8.87 12.52
CA SER A 111 3.78 8.40 13.54
C SER A 111 3.15 9.52 14.37
N SER A 112 3.86 10.65 14.54
CA SER A 112 3.36 11.85 15.21
C SER A 112 2.68 12.85 14.27
N GLN A 113 2.63 12.60 12.96
CA GLN A 113 2.02 13.49 11.99
C GLN A 113 0.51 13.54 12.20
N THR A 114 -0.04 14.75 12.32
CA THR A 114 -1.47 14.98 12.52
C THR A 114 -2.18 15.41 11.24
N ASP A 115 -1.48 16.13 10.36
CA ASP A 115 -2.01 16.59 9.08
C ASP A 115 -1.68 15.57 7.97
N TRP A 116 -2.63 14.67 7.70
CA TRP A 116 -2.51 13.67 6.62
C TRP A 116 -3.37 14.06 5.42
N PRO A 117 -2.91 13.78 4.19
CA PRO A 117 -3.78 13.88 3.02
C PRO A 117 -5.06 13.06 3.20
N GLU A 118 -6.16 13.53 2.61
CA GLU A 118 -7.39 12.74 2.57
C GLU A 118 -7.21 11.55 1.63
N HIS A 119 -7.56 10.33 2.08
CA HIS A 119 -7.46 9.16 1.24
C HIS A 119 -8.52 9.22 0.12
N PRO A 120 -8.17 9.02 -1.16
CA PRO A 120 -9.12 9.11 -2.27
C PRO A 120 -10.37 8.22 -2.16
N ALA A 121 -10.23 6.98 -1.67
CA ALA A 121 -11.35 6.07 -1.43
C ALA A 121 -11.88 6.04 0.01
N PHE A 122 -11.03 6.23 1.02
CA PHE A 122 -11.38 6.06 2.45
C PHE A 122 -11.68 7.37 3.20
N GLY A 123 -11.49 8.52 2.54
CA GLY A 123 -11.74 9.82 3.16
C GLY A 123 -10.68 10.18 4.21
N ARG A 124 -11.08 10.94 5.22
CA ARG A 124 -10.19 11.37 6.30
C ARG A 124 -9.81 10.19 7.19
N LEU A 125 -8.51 10.01 7.38
CA LEU A 125 -7.92 8.97 8.20
C LEU A 125 -6.91 9.60 9.15
N ASN A 126 -6.82 9.08 10.39
CA ASN A 126 -5.74 9.46 11.29
C ASN A 126 -4.44 8.68 10.94
N ALA A 127 -3.33 9.01 11.59
CA ALA A 127 -2.04 8.37 11.36
C ALA A 127 -2.10 6.84 11.52
N GLN A 128 -2.82 6.35 12.54
CA GLN A 128 -2.93 4.92 12.81
C GLN A 128 -3.72 4.20 11.72
N ASP A 129 -4.84 4.77 11.27
CA ASP A 129 -5.66 4.24 10.18
C ASP A 129 -4.86 4.15 8.88
N TRP A 130 -4.14 5.22 8.53
CA TRP A 130 -3.22 5.24 7.38
C TRP A 130 -2.16 4.13 7.49
N SER A 131 -1.57 3.97 8.67
CA SER A 131 -0.50 2.99 8.92
C SER A 131 -0.99 1.53 8.82
N VAL A 132 -2.18 1.24 9.34
CA VAL A 132 -2.82 -0.08 9.23
C VAL A 132 -3.23 -0.36 7.78
N LEU A 133 -3.85 0.63 7.12
CA LEU A 133 -4.29 0.52 5.73
C LEU A 133 -3.11 0.27 4.78
N ALA A 134 -2.02 1.02 4.92
CA ALA A 134 -0.82 0.86 4.10
C ALA A 134 -0.17 -0.51 4.33
N TYR A 135 -0.05 -0.96 5.58
CA TYR A 135 0.44 -2.31 5.89
C TYR A 135 -0.41 -3.38 5.19
N LYS A 136 -1.73 -3.28 5.35
CA LYS A 136 -2.69 -4.24 4.81
C LYS A 136 -2.67 -4.29 3.28
N HIS A 137 -2.49 -3.14 2.64
CA HIS A 137 -2.37 -3.05 1.19
C HIS A 137 -1.12 -3.76 0.68
N ILE A 138 0.03 -3.51 1.30
CA ILE A 138 1.29 -4.20 0.96
C ILE A 138 1.16 -5.70 1.23
N ASP A 139 0.65 -6.09 2.39
CA ASP A 139 0.43 -7.49 2.77
C ASP A 139 -0.47 -8.25 1.78
N HIS A 140 -1.56 -7.61 1.33
CA HIS A 140 -2.47 -8.16 0.31
C HIS A 140 -1.71 -8.47 -0.99
N HIS A 141 -0.90 -7.53 -1.47
CA HIS A 141 -0.15 -7.69 -2.71
C HIS A 141 1.01 -8.68 -2.58
N LEU A 142 1.70 -8.75 -1.44
CA LEU A 142 2.69 -9.80 -1.22
C LEU A 142 2.03 -11.20 -1.20
N THR A 143 0.86 -11.31 -0.56
CA THR A 143 0.07 -12.55 -0.57
C THR A 143 -0.43 -12.90 -1.97
N GLN A 144 -0.75 -11.91 -2.80
CA GLN A 144 -1.08 -12.07 -4.22
C GLN A 144 0.06 -12.75 -5.00
N PHE A 145 1.31 -12.51 -4.65
CA PHE A 145 2.48 -13.18 -5.25
C PHE A 145 2.92 -14.41 -4.45
N GLY A 146 2.19 -14.75 -3.39
CA GLY A 146 2.43 -15.94 -2.58
C GLY A 146 3.62 -15.86 -1.64
N VAL A 147 4.16 -14.66 -1.41
CA VAL A 147 5.28 -14.41 -0.50
C VAL A 147 4.82 -13.83 0.81
#